data_AF-A0A2D6X9Q5-F1
#
_entry.id   AF-A0A2D6X9Q5-F1
#
_cell.length_a   1.000
_cell.length_b   1.000
_cell.length_c   1.000
_cell.angle_alpha   90.00
_cell.angle_beta   90.00
_cell.angle_gamma   90.00
#
_symmetry.space_group_name_H-M   'P 1'
#
loop_
_entity.id
_entity.type
_entity.pdbx_description
1 polymer ?
#
loop_
_entity_poly.entity_id
_entity_poly.type
_entity_poly.pdbx_seq_one_letter_code
_entity_poly.pdbx_strand_id
1 'polypeptide(L)'
;MSEQTKEIVAKGKHVSWSLGDQTNVDQVRAGFAQITLGSKTLIKLAPDYNTPKASLKAALDKHFKGRDFLVRPLKDRRYAVVREDSTGDDVTASLEHGTLFEVGLETPHSRDPDFVEIELNALSPELEESICKEMKRQMKLCSRYMLSKKLVGVIDALHGLCVTGNGGMYSIPDRTVPVWDQVKKVIMDAGTGNQFAGYRVVFDDESCESTLNALTRSMEKEIEKIEGLVVNAETDLGKRALDTQLKRVKTLKGRTMWYEKMYNKKLKDITESLKILDGTLVLAVGNAASAD
;
A
#
# COMPACT_ATOMS: atom_id res chain seq x y z
N MET A 1 38.57 -37.97 6.26
CA MET A 1 37.15 -37.76 5.91
C MET A 1 37.00 -36.29 5.56
N SER A 2 36.92 -35.95 4.27
CA SER A 2 36.68 -34.57 3.84
C SER A 2 35.24 -34.18 4.18
N GLU A 3 35.05 -33.19 5.06
CA GLU A 3 33.76 -32.51 5.20
C GLU A 3 33.36 -31.96 3.83
N GLN A 4 32.37 -32.59 3.20
CA GLN A 4 31.68 -31.98 2.07
C GLN A 4 30.89 -30.80 2.62
N THR A 5 31.46 -29.61 2.54
CA THR A 5 30.74 -28.35 2.75
C THR A 5 29.59 -28.33 1.73
N LYS A 6 28.37 -28.61 2.18
CA LYS A 6 27.17 -28.43 1.35
C LYS A 6 27.08 -26.94 1.05
N GLU A 7 27.44 -26.55 -0.16
CA GLU A 7 27.24 -25.20 -0.66
C GLU A 7 25.73 -24.91 -0.66
N ILE A 8 25.29 -24.04 0.24
CA ILE A 8 23.88 -23.66 0.35
C ILE A 8 23.64 -22.57 -0.67
N VAL A 9 23.25 -22.97 -1.87
CA VAL A 9 22.92 -22.06 -2.95
C VAL A 9 21.50 -21.53 -2.74
N ALA A 10 21.35 -20.47 -1.93
CA ALA A 10 20.09 -19.75 -1.83
C ALA A 10 19.84 -18.99 -3.15
N LYS A 11 18.61 -19.05 -3.65
CA LYS A 11 18.21 -18.40 -4.92
C LYS A 11 17.08 -17.42 -4.70
N GLY A 12 17.03 -16.40 -5.55
CA GLY A 12 15.97 -15.42 -5.54
C GLY A 12 15.91 -14.58 -6.81
N LYS A 13 15.14 -13.51 -6.75
CA LYS A 13 15.03 -12.52 -7.82
C LYS A 13 15.08 -11.13 -7.22
N HIS A 14 15.96 -10.28 -7.72
CA HIS A 14 15.89 -8.85 -7.44
C HIS A 14 14.91 -8.23 -8.40
N VAL A 15 14.03 -7.37 -7.88
CA VAL A 15 12.95 -6.76 -8.63
C VAL A 15 12.87 -5.27 -8.31
N SER A 16 12.52 -4.50 -9.33
CA SER A 16 12.20 -3.08 -9.25
C SER A 16 11.08 -2.76 -10.22
N TRP A 17 10.43 -1.62 -10.04
CA TRP A 17 9.34 -1.21 -10.90
C TRP A 17 9.31 0.30 -11.09
N SER A 18 8.80 0.70 -12.25
CA SER A 18 8.36 2.05 -12.57
C SER A 18 6.90 1.95 -12.99
N LEU A 19 6.03 2.77 -12.41
CA LEU A 19 4.59 2.68 -12.63
C LEU A 19 4.10 3.85 -13.46
N GLY A 20 3.17 3.58 -14.37
CA GLY A 20 2.45 4.60 -15.10
C GLY A 20 1.50 5.39 -14.21
N ASP A 21 0.89 6.42 -14.77
CA ASP A 21 0.09 7.38 -13.99
C ASP A 21 -1.15 6.77 -13.35
N GLN A 22 -1.80 5.86 -14.07
CA GLN A 22 -3.10 5.30 -13.70
C GLN A 22 -3.12 3.79 -13.93
N THR A 23 -3.75 3.06 -13.01
CA THR A 23 -3.98 1.60 -13.12
C THR A 23 -5.41 1.28 -12.75
N ASN A 24 -6.06 0.38 -13.51
CA ASN A 24 -7.43 -0.05 -13.30
C ASN A 24 -7.54 -1.00 -12.09
N VAL A 25 -8.27 -0.56 -11.07
CA VAL A 25 -8.40 -1.27 -9.79
C VAL A 25 -9.18 -2.58 -9.94
N ASP A 26 -10.23 -2.59 -10.76
CA ASP A 26 -11.07 -3.78 -10.97
C ASP A 26 -10.27 -4.90 -11.64
N GLN A 27 -9.46 -4.57 -12.64
CA GLN A 27 -8.58 -5.53 -13.31
C GLN A 27 -7.52 -6.09 -12.36
N VAL A 28 -6.92 -5.25 -11.50
CA VAL A 28 -5.97 -5.72 -10.48
C VAL A 28 -6.65 -6.66 -9.49
N ARG A 29 -7.85 -6.30 -8.99
CA ARG A 29 -8.61 -7.13 -8.05
C ARG A 29 -9.00 -8.47 -8.66
N ALA A 30 -9.52 -8.47 -9.89
CA ALA A 30 -9.89 -9.68 -10.62
C ALA A 30 -8.66 -10.56 -10.87
N GLY A 31 -7.56 -9.97 -11.32
CA GLY A 31 -6.31 -10.69 -11.55
C GLY A 31 -5.73 -11.28 -10.26
N PHE A 32 -5.73 -10.54 -9.15
CA PHE A 32 -5.27 -11.03 -7.84
C PHE A 32 -6.14 -12.15 -7.30
N ALA A 33 -7.44 -12.15 -7.59
CA ALA A 33 -8.34 -13.23 -7.20
C ALA A 33 -8.04 -14.55 -7.93
N GLN A 34 -7.46 -14.49 -9.13
CA GLN A 34 -7.10 -15.66 -9.94
C GLN A 34 -5.75 -16.29 -9.54
N ILE A 35 -4.92 -15.61 -8.75
CA ILE A 35 -3.62 -16.13 -8.32
C ILE A 35 -3.81 -17.17 -7.20
N THR A 36 -3.75 -18.46 -7.56
CA THR A 36 -4.09 -19.59 -6.67
C THR A 36 -3.32 -19.58 -5.34
N LEU A 37 -2.04 -19.22 -5.37
CA LEU A 37 -1.22 -19.13 -4.15
C LEU A 37 -1.33 -17.73 -3.55
N GLY A 38 -2.05 -17.61 -2.43
CA GLY A 38 -2.12 -16.36 -1.68
C GLY A 38 -3.22 -15.39 -2.12
N SER A 39 -4.17 -15.79 -2.97
CA SER A 39 -5.30 -14.95 -3.44
C SER A 39 -5.96 -14.14 -2.33
N LYS A 40 -6.30 -14.76 -1.19
CA LYS A 40 -6.93 -14.06 -0.05
C LYS A 40 -6.08 -12.91 0.49
N THR A 41 -4.77 -13.06 0.52
CA THR A 41 -3.84 -12.02 0.98
C THR A 41 -3.66 -10.96 -0.12
N LEU A 42 -3.48 -11.40 -1.37
CA LEU A 42 -3.30 -10.50 -2.51
C LEU A 42 -4.53 -9.61 -2.74
N ILE A 43 -5.76 -10.15 -2.64
CA ILE A 43 -7.00 -9.36 -2.75
C ILE A 43 -7.03 -8.23 -1.69
N LYS A 44 -6.62 -8.51 -0.45
CA LYS A 44 -6.52 -7.48 0.60
C LYS A 44 -5.46 -6.42 0.31
N LEU A 45 -4.46 -6.78 -0.48
CA LEU A 45 -3.39 -5.92 -0.96
C LEU A 45 -3.70 -5.29 -2.32
N ALA A 46 -4.89 -5.48 -2.88
CA ALA A 46 -5.30 -4.73 -4.05
C ALA A 46 -5.38 -3.23 -3.72
N PRO A 47 -5.13 -2.35 -4.71
CA PRO A 47 -5.31 -0.92 -4.52
C PRO A 47 -6.76 -0.57 -4.19
N ASP A 48 -6.90 0.54 -3.50
CA ASP A 48 -8.20 1.13 -3.23
C ASP A 48 -8.61 2.01 -4.43
N TYR A 49 -9.92 2.20 -4.60
CA TYR A 49 -10.44 3.15 -5.59
C TYR A 49 -10.01 4.57 -5.23
N ASN A 50 -9.89 5.42 -6.25
CA ASN A 50 -9.75 6.86 -6.01
C ASN A 50 -10.95 7.38 -5.23
N THR A 51 -10.70 8.36 -4.36
CA THR A 51 -11.79 9.04 -3.67
C THR A 51 -12.62 9.85 -4.66
N PRO A 52 -13.91 10.10 -4.38
CA PRO A 52 -14.72 10.92 -5.28
C PRO A 52 -14.14 12.32 -5.48
N LYS A 53 -13.59 12.94 -4.42
CA LYS A 53 -12.87 14.21 -4.50
C LYS A 53 -11.70 14.17 -5.49
N ALA A 54 -10.84 13.14 -5.40
CA ALA A 54 -9.68 13.01 -6.29
C ALA A 54 -10.10 12.75 -7.74
N SER A 55 -11.17 11.98 -7.92
CA SER A 55 -11.72 11.64 -9.23
C SER A 55 -12.37 12.85 -9.91
N LEU A 56 -13.14 13.64 -9.15
CA LEU A 56 -13.71 14.89 -9.61
C LEU A 56 -12.60 15.87 -10.00
N LYS A 57 -11.60 16.08 -9.14
CA LYS A 57 -10.46 16.95 -9.48
C LYS A 57 -9.78 16.51 -10.79
N ALA A 58 -9.47 15.23 -10.94
CA ALA A 58 -8.84 14.71 -12.15
C ALA A 58 -9.72 14.87 -13.41
N ALA A 59 -11.04 14.74 -13.27
CA ALA A 59 -11.98 14.99 -14.36
C ALA A 59 -11.99 16.47 -14.77
N LEU A 60 -12.03 17.38 -13.79
CA LEU A 60 -12.00 18.82 -14.04
C LEU A 60 -10.68 19.26 -14.68
N ASP A 61 -9.54 18.76 -14.20
CA ASP A 61 -8.21 19.06 -14.76
C ASP A 61 -8.12 18.70 -16.25
N LYS A 62 -8.80 17.63 -16.68
CA LYS A 62 -8.86 17.22 -18.09
C LYS A 62 -9.68 18.18 -18.95
N HIS A 63 -10.79 18.70 -18.42
CA HIS A 63 -11.74 19.53 -19.17
C HIS A 63 -11.37 21.02 -19.17
N PHE A 64 -10.81 21.52 -18.07
CA PHE A 64 -10.63 22.95 -17.85
C PHE A 64 -9.15 23.39 -17.79
N LYS A 65 -8.23 22.52 -18.22
CA LYS A 65 -6.76 22.72 -18.35
C LYS A 65 -6.27 24.16 -18.09
N GLY A 66 -5.51 24.35 -17.01
CA GLY A 66 -4.83 25.63 -16.71
C GLY A 66 -5.66 26.67 -15.96
N ARG A 67 -6.85 26.31 -15.48
CA ARG A 67 -7.61 27.13 -14.53
C ARG A 67 -7.44 26.58 -13.11
N ASP A 68 -7.22 27.47 -12.15
CA ASP A 68 -7.09 27.11 -10.74
C ASP A 68 -8.47 26.86 -10.13
N PHE A 69 -8.80 25.58 -9.97
CA PHE A 69 -10.01 25.17 -9.26
C PHE A 69 -9.68 24.46 -7.96
N LEU A 70 -10.53 24.70 -6.97
CA LEU A 70 -10.56 23.98 -5.72
C LEU A 70 -11.85 23.18 -5.60
N VAL A 71 -11.69 21.89 -5.31
CA VAL A 71 -12.79 21.02 -4.90
C VAL A 71 -12.89 21.04 -3.38
N ARG A 72 -13.92 21.69 -2.85
CA ARG A 72 -14.18 21.83 -1.41
C ARG A 72 -15.30 20.88 -0.98
N PRO A 73 -15.09 20.04 0.05
CA PRO A 73 -16.17 19.21 0.57
C PRO A 73 -17.23 20.10 1.24
N LEU A 74 -18.49 19.81 0.97
CA LEU A 74 -19.65 20.39 1.64
C LEU A 74 -20.23 19.38 2.65
N LYS A 75 -21.26 19.80 3.39
CA LYS A 75 -22.08 18.88 4.19
C LYS A 75 -22.79 17.87 3.26
N ASP A 76 -23.13 16.71 3.80
CA ASP A 76 -23.93 15.68 3.10
C ASP A 76 -23.27 15.07 1.85
N ARG A 77 -21.95 14.87 1.86
CA ARG A 77 -21.18 14.22 0.75
C ARG A 77 -21.21 14.98 -0.59
N ARG A 78 -21.55 16.27 -0.56
CA ARG A 78 -21.48 17.16 -1.72
C ARG A 78 -20.12 17.82 -1.85
N TYR A 79 -19.82 18.37 -3.02
CA TYR A 79 -18.61 19.14 -3.27
C TYR A 79 -18.94 20.45 -3.98
N ALA A 80 -18.34 21.54 -3.54
CA ALA A 80 -18.33 22.79 -4.29
C ALA A 80 -17.06 22.85 -5.15
N VAL A 81 -17.23 23.17 -6.42
CA VAL A 81 -16.12 23.52 -7.32
C VAL A 81 -16.01 25.03 -7.35
N VAL A 82 -14.89 25.52 -6.83
CA VAL A 82 -14.63 26.94 -6.65
C VAL A 82 -13.48 27.33 -7.57
N ARG A 83 -13.59 28.49 -8.21
CA ARG A 83 -12.49 29.15 -8.89
C ARG A 83 -11.83 30.14 -7.94
N GLU A 84 -10.52 30.08 -7.85
CA GLU A 84 -9.75 31.14 -7.19
C GLU A 84 -9.36 32.16 -8.25
N ASP A 85 -9.88 33.38 -8.12
CA ASP A 85 -9.40 34.51 -8.90
C ASP A 85 -8.63 35.43 -7.94
N SER A 86 -7.34 35.65 -8.22
CA SER A 86 -6.52 36.61 -7.48
C SER A 86 -6.78 38.00 -8.02
N THR A 87 -7.33 38.89 -7.21
CA THR A 87 -7.48 40.31 -7.52
C THR A 87 -6.47 41.13 -6.73
N GLY A 88 -5.62 41.92 -7.40
CA GLY A 88 -4.60 42.79 -6.79
C GLY A 88 -3.17 42.46 -7.22
N ASP A 89 -2.24 43.39 -7.01
CA ASP A 89 -0.80 43.16 -7.18
C ASP A 89 -0.26 42.28 -6.04
N ASP A 90 0.91 41.62 -6.22
CA ASP A 90 1.53 40.64 -5.29
C ASP A 90 1.57 41.05 -3.80
N VAL A 91 1.43 42.34 -3.49
CA VAL A 91 1.47 42.91 -2.13
C VAL A 91 0.07 43.11 -1.51
N THR A 92 -1.00 43.13 -2.32
CA THR A 92 -2.39 43.38 -1.89
C THR A 92 -3.39 42.35 -2.40
N ALA A 93 -2.93 41.20 -2.91
CA ALA A 93 -3.79 40.17 -3.48
C ALA A 93 -4.86 39.69 -2.47
N SER A 94 -6.12 40.01 -2.76
CA SER A 94 -7.28 39.40 -2.13
C SER A 94 -7.71 38.20 -2.98
N LEU A 95 -7.87 37.05 -2.33
CA LEU A 95 -8.40 35.84 -2.96
C LEU A 95 -9.92 35.90 -2.92
N GLU A 96 -10.55 36.01 -4.09
CA GLU A 96 -11.99 35.85 -4.22
C GLU A 96 -12.32 34.42 -4.66
N HIS A 97 -13.31 33.83 -4.00
CA HIS A 97 -13.76 32.45 -4.24
C HIS A 97 -15.10 32.48 -4.97
N GLY A 98 -15.09 32.31 -6.29
CA GLY A 98 -16.30 32.14 -7.09
C GLY A 98 -16.73 30.68 -7.12
N THR A 99 -17.89 30.33 -6.55
CA THR A 99 -18.45 28.98 -6.73
C THR A 99 -18.97 28.84 -8.15
N LEU A 100 -18.43 27.87 -8.90
CA LEU A 100 -18.84 27.63 -10.29
C LEU A 100 -20.06 26.72 -10.34
N PHE A 101 -20.01 25.61 -9.62
CA PHE A 101 -21.09 24.64 -9.52
C PHE A 101 -20.90 23.72 -8.31
N GLU A 102 -21.99 23.09 -7.91
CA GLU A 102 -22.00 22.05 -6.88
C GLU A 102 -22.13 20.67 -7.52
N VAL A 103 -21.51 19.69 -6.87
CA VAL A 103 -21.54 18.28 -7.24
C VAL A 103 -22.20 17.50 -6.12
N GLY A 104 -23.37 16.94 -6.41
CA GLY A 104 -24.02 15.95 -5.56
C GLY A 104 -23.41 14.57 -5.76
N LEU A 105 -23.16 13.84 -4.67
CA LEU A 105 -22.88 12.40 -4.75
C LEU A 105 -23.94 11.63 -3.97
N GLU A 106 -24.90 11.07 -4.68
CA GLU A 106 -25.76 10.07 -4.08
C GLU A 106 -24.99 8.74 -4.06
N THR A 107 -24.78 8.23 -2.85
CA THR A 107 -24.08 6.96 -2.64
C THR A 107 -24.94 6.10 -1.72
N PRO A 108 -25.44 4.94 -2.18
CA PRO A 108 -26.10 3.99 -1.31
C PRO A 108 -25.05 3.28 -0.44
N HIS A 109 -24.54 3.95 0.60
CA HIS A 109 -23.64 3.44 1.64
C HIS A 109 -22.34 2.70 1.22
N SER A 110 -22.14 2.38 -0.07
CA SER A 110 -21.01 1.64 -0.60
C SER A 110 -20.00 2.60 -1.22
N ARG A 111 -18.71 2.25 -1.13
CA ARG A 111 -17.61 2.91 -1.86
C ARG A 111 -17.48 2.38 -3.30
N ASP A 112 -18.55 1.81 -3.82
CA ASP A 112 -18.55 1.19 -5.13
C ASP A 112 -18.73 2.27 -6.21
N PRO A 113 -17.77 2.43 -7.14
CA PRO A 113 -17.85 3.42 -8.22
C PRO A 113 -19.09 3.29 -9.09
N ASP A 114 -19.69 2.10 -9.18
CA ASP A 114 -20.83 1.84 -10.05
C ASP A 114 -22.17 2.34 -9.47
N PHE A 115 -22.20 2.69 -8.18
CA PHE A 115 -23.40 3.16 -7.48
C PHE A 115 -23.38 4.67 -7.17
N VAL A 116 -22.45 5.41 -7.77
CA VAL A 116 -22.34 6.86 -7.53
C VAL A 116 -23.12 7.61 -8.61
N GLU A 117 -24.21 8.24 -8.21
CA GLU A 117 -24.91 9.23 -9.03
C GLU A 117 -24.28 10.60 -8.80
N ILE A 118 -24.09 11.33 -9.89
CA ILE A 118 -23.39 12.62 -9.92
C ILE A 118 -24.36 13.61 -10.55
N GLU A 119 -24.67 14.67 -9.82
CA GLU A 119 -25.50 15.79 -10.29
C GLU A 119 -24.62 17.03 -10.35
N LEU A 120 -24.52 17.66 -11.54
CA LEU A 120 -23.76 18.89 -11.74
C LEU A 120 -24.70 20.03 -12.11
N ASN A 121 -24.89 20.97 -11.19
CA ASN A 121 -25.76 22.12 -11.45
C ASN A 121 -25.06 23.20 -12.28
N ALA A 122 -25.81 23.97 -13.08
CA ALA A 122 -25.33 25.16 -13.79
C ALA A 122 -24.27 24.93 -14.90
N LEU A 123 -24.16 23.71 -15.44
CA LEU A 123 -23.37 23.40 -16.64
C LEU A 123 -24.28 23.10 -17.84
N SER A 124 -23.73 23.14 -19.06
CA SER A 124 -24.46 22.60 -20.22
C SER A 124 -24.58 21.07 -20.09
N PRO A 125 -25.67 20.45 -20.54
CA PRO A 125 -25.88 19.01 -20.43
C PRO A 125 -24.73 18.17 -21.01
N GLU A 126 -24.14 18.61 -22.12
CA GLU A 126 -23.05 17.88 -22.78
C GLU A 126 -21.74 17.91 -21.96
N LEU A 127 -21.45 19.05 -21.33
CA LEU A 127 -20.27 19.20 -20.49
C LEU A 127 -20.44 18.41 -19.18
N GLU A 128 -21.63 18.46 -18.59
CA GLU A 128 -22.00 17.65 -17.42
C GLU A 128 -21.80 16.16 -17.71
N GLU A 129 -22.41 15.64 -18.79
CA GLU A 129 -22.29 14.22 -19.16
C GLU A 129 -20.82 13.81 -19.34
N SER A 130 -20.03 14.66 -19.99
CA SER A 130 -18.61 14.40 -20.21
C SER A 130 -17.79 14.37 -18.91
N ILE A 131 -18.02 15.31 -17.99
CA ILE A 131 -17.34 15.36 -16.68
C ILE A 131 -17.76 14.15 -15.84
N CYS A 132 -19.05 13.83 -15.80
CA CYS A 132 -19.58 12.67 -15.07
C CYS A 132 -18.96 11.36 -15.58
N LYS A 133 -18.89 11.19 -16.91
CA LYS A 133 -18.25 10.02 -17.54
C LYS A 133 -16.77 9.91 -17.18
N GLU A 134 -16.02 11.02 -17.23
CA GLU A 134 -14.61 11.02 -16.86
C GLU A 134 -14.43 10.75 -15.36
N MET A 135 -15.25 11.35 -14.50
CA MET A 135 -15.19 11.11 -13.05
C MET A 135 -15.44 9.63 -12.72
N LYS A 136 -16.48 9.00 -13.29
CA LYS A 136 -16.74 7.57 -13.13
C LYS A 136 -15.56 6.71 -13.59
N ARG A 137 -14.93 7.07 -14.72
CA ARG A 137 -13.69 6.42 -15.19
C ARG A 137 -12.56 6.56 -14.15
N GLN A 138 -12.32 7.76 -13.65
CA GLN A 138 -11.26 8.06 -12.68
C GLN A 138 -11.44 7.37 -11.34
N MET A 139 -12.69 7.15 -10.90
CA MET A 139 -12.99 6.42 -9.66
C MET A 139 -12.52 4.96 -9.72
N LYS A 140 -12.52 4.34 -10.91
CA LYS A 140 -12.04 2.96 -11.12
C LYS A 140 -10.52 2.84 -11.21
N LEU A 141 -9.80 3.95 -11.14
CA LEU A 141 -8.33 4.00 -11.26
C LEU A 141 -7.69 4.23 -9.90
N CYS A 142 -6.41 3.92 -9.80
CA CYS A 142 -5.55 4.31 -8.69
C CYS A 142 -4.27 4.98 -9.19
N SER A 143 -3.65 5.79 -8.34
CA SER A 143 -2.41 6.49 -8.64
C SER A 143 -1.18 5.59 -8.51
N ARG A 144 -0.11 5.95 -9.22
CA ARG A 144 1.21 5.30 -9.13
C ARG A 144 1.72 5.14 -7.68
N TYR A 145 1.50 6.17 -6.85
CA TYR A 145 1.93 6.15 -5.44
C TYR A 145 1.18 5.10 -4.63
N MET A 146 -0.14 5.04 -4.78
CA MET A 146 -0.97 4.07 -4.07
C MET A 146 -0.64 2.64 -4.50
N LEU A 147 -0.48 2.42 -5.81
CA LEU A 147 -0.10 1.12 -6.34
C LEU A 147 1.29 0.69 -5.86
N SER A 148 2.28 1.59 -5.87
CA SER A 148 3.62 1.30 -5.35
C SER A 148 3.58 0.87 -3.88
N LYS A 149 2.82 1.60 -3.03
CA LYS A 149 2.63 1.24 -1.62
C LYS A 149 2.03 -0.15 -1.45
N LYS A 150 1.07 -0.53 -2.30
CA LYS A 150 0.43 -1.85 -2.28
C LYS A 150 1.39 -2.94 -2.76
N LEU A 151 2.19 -2.69 -3.79
CA LEU A 151 3.24 -3.60 -4.26
C LEU A 151 4.29 -3.89 -3.19
N VAL A 152 4.68 -2.90 -2.38
CA VAL A 152 5.54 -3.15 -1.21
C VAL A 152 4.88 -4.12 -0.23
N GLY A 153 3.58 -3.98 0.02
CA GLY A 153 2.82 -4.94 0.82
C GLY A 153 2.78 -6.35 0.20
N VAL A 154 2.72 -6.44 -1.14
CA VAL A 154 2.81 -7.72 -1.85
C VAL A 154 4.20 -8.33 -1.68
N ILE A 155 5.27 -7.55 -1.81
CA ILE A 155 6.64 -8.01 -1.56
C ILE A 155 6.74 -8.61 -0.15
N ASP A 156 6.24 -7.91 0.86
CA ASP A 156 6.26 -8.40 2.25
C ASP A 156 5.45 -9.71 2.42
N ALA A 157 4.28 -9.81 1.79
CA ALA A 157 3.47 -11.03 1.78
C ALA A 157 4.15 -12.21 1.07
N LEU A 158 5.04 -11.95 0.12
CA LEU A 158 5.88 -12.93 -0.55
C LEU A 158 7.21 -13.20 0.19
N HIS A 159 7.31 -12.70 1.42
CA HIS A 159 8.51 -12.73 2.27
C HIS A 159 9.71 -12.01 1.67
N GLY A 160 9.53 -11.08 0.73
CA GLY A 160 10.62 -10.32 0.17
C GLY A 160 11.21 -9.27 1.12
N LEU A 161 12.34 -8.70 0.74
CA LEU A 161 13.11 -7.72 1.51
C LEU A 161 13.49 -6.52 0.65
N CYS A 162 13.52 -5.33 1.25
CA CYS A 162 14.09 -4.15 0.59
C CYS A 162 15.62 -4.20 0.70
N VAL A 163 16.32 -4.18 -0.43
CA VAL A 163 17.79 -4.31 -0.48
C VAL A 163 18.48 -2.98 -0.17
N THR A 164 17.91 -1.87 -0.62
CA THR A 164 18.53 -0.53 -0.60
C THR A 164 18.16 0.31 0.64
N GLY A 165 17.40 -0.22 1.59
CA GLY A 165 16.88 0.49 2.76
C GLY A 165 15.81 1.56 2.48
N ASN A 166 15.92 2.32 1.39
CA ASN A 166 15.02 3.40 1.00
C ASN A 166 13.95 3.00 -0.05
N GLY A 167 13.88 1.72 -0.39
CA GLY A 167 12.99 1.21 -1.44
C GLY A 167 13.62 1.22 -2.83
N GLY A 168 12.85 0.80 -3.82
CA GLY A 168 13.25 0.80 -5.24
C GLY A 168 13.85 -0.52 -5.73
N MET A 169 14.52 -1.30 -4.88
CA MET A 169 14.95 -2.66 -5.21
C MET A 169 14.62 -3.64 -4.09
N TYR A 170 13.98 -4.75 -4.47
CA TYR A 170 13.49 -5.76 -3.54
C TYR A 170 14.01 -7.14 -3.92
N SER A 171 14.38 -7.94 -2.92
CA SER A 171 14.72 -9.34 -3.07
C SER A 171 13.49 -10.20 -2.80
N ILE A 172 13.16 -11.10 -3.71
CA ILE A 172 12.10 -12.10 -3.55
C ILE A 172 12.73 -13.49 -3.53
N PRO A 173 12.38 -14.34 -2.56
CA PRO A 173 12.89 -15.70 -2.55
C PRO A 173 12.38 -16.56 -3.72
N ASP A 174 13.20 -17.51 -4.19
CA ASP A 174 12.91 -18.29 -5.40
C ASP A 174 11.54 -18.98 -5.38
N ARG A 175 11.13 -19.50 -4.22
CA ARG A 175 9.83 -20.18 -4.04
C ARG A 175 8.62 -19.29 -4.36
N THR A 176 8.72 -17.98 -4.14
CA THR A 176 7.62 -17.02 -4.35
C THR A 176 7.74 -16.25 -5.67
N VAL A 177 8.83 -16.44 -6.42
CA VAL A 177 9.01 -15.84 -7.75
C VAL A 177 7.86 -16.16 -8.73
N PRO A 178 7.33 -17.40 -8.82
CA PRO A 178 6.22 -17.69 -9.73
C PRO A 178 4.93 -16.91 -9.40
N VAL A 179 4.72 -16.58 -8.12
CA VAL A 179 3.58 -15.76 -7.68
C VAL A 179 3.83 -14.30 -8.04
N TRP A 180 5.05 -13.81 -7.81
CA TRP A 180 5.43 -12.46 -8.20
C TRP A 180 5.30 -12.23 -9.72
N ASP A 181 5.71 -13.19 -10.54
CA ASP A 181 5.61 -13.05 -12.00
C ASP A 181 4.15 -12.97 -12.47
N GLN A 182 3.22 -13.64 -11.77
CA GLN A 182 1.77 -13.47 -12.00
C GLN A 182 1.28 -12.09 -11.55
N VAL A 183 1.69 -11.61 -10.38
CA VAL A 183 1.38 -10.25 -9.90
C VAL A 183 1.86 -9.20 -10.91
N LYS A 184 3.12 -9.30 -11.34
CA LYS A 184 3.72 -8.42 -12.36
C LYS A 184 2.85 -8.39 -13.61
N LYS A 185 2.45 -9.55 -14.12
CA LYS A 185 1.59 -9.65 -15.31
C LYS A 185 0.26 -8.92 -15.10
N VAL A 186 -0.44 -9.18 -14.00
CA VAL A 186 -1.70 -8.51 -13.66
C VAL A 186 -1.54 -6.99 -13.63
N ILE A 187 -0.47 -6.48 -13.01
CA ILE A 187 -0.24 -5.04 -12.94
C ILE A 187 0.12 -4.43 -14.30
N MET A 188 0.90 -5.14 -15.11
CA MET A 188 1.22 -4.69 -16.47
C MET A 188 -0.02 -4.65 -17.36
N ASP A 189 -0.91 -5.63 -17.24
CA ASP A 189 -2.15 -5.68 -18.03
C ASP A 189 -3.17 -4.63 -17.57
N ALA A 190 -3.14 -4.25 -16.29
CA ALA A 190 -4.11 -3.33 -15.69
C ALA A 190 -3.80 -1.83 -15.88
N GLY A 191 -2.65 -1.46 -16.44
CA GLY A 191 -2.26 -0.05 -16.57
C GLY A 191 -1.25 0.22 -17.68
N THR A 192 -1.33 1.41 -18.26
CA THR A 192 -0.41 1.85 -19.32
C THR A 192 0.87 2.42 -18.72
N GLY A 193 2.03 2.01 -19.22
CA GLY A 193 3.33 2.54 -18.78
C GLY A 193 3.91 1.85 -17.53
N ASN A 194 3.28 0.80 -17.03
CA ASN A 194 3.83 -0.03 -15.94
C ASN A 194 5.01 -0.87 -16.47
N GLN A 195 6.17 -0.73 -15.83
CA GLN A 195 7.40 -1.43 -16.18
C GLN A 195 7.99 -2.10 -14.95
N PHE A 196 8.48 -3.32 -15.14
CA PHE A 196 9.10 -4.11 -14.09
C PHE A 196 10.42 -4.69 -14.59
N ALA A 197 11.50 -4.35 -13.89
CA ALA A 197 12.80 -4.94 -14.11
C ALA A 197 13.08 -5.99 -13.02
N GLY A 198 13.86 -7.00 -13.38
CA GLY A 198 14.35 -7.94 -12.39
C GLY A 198 15.24 -9.01 -12.99
N TYR A 199 16.15 -9.51 -12.17
CA TYR A 199 17.14 -10.51 -12.56
C TYR A 199 17.18 -11.59 -11.48
N ARG A 200 17.39 -12.84 -11.91
CA ARG A 200 17.59 -13.95 -10.99
C ARG A 200 18.96 -13.80 -10.34
N VAL A 201 19.02 -14.13 -9.06
CA VAL A 201 20.23 -14.01 -8.26
C VAL A 201 20.47 -15.33 -7.56
N VAL A 202 21.72 -15.74 -7.57
CA VAL A 202 22.25 -16.77 -6.68
C VAL A 202 22.96 -16.03 -5.58
N PHE A 203 22.57 -16.30 -4.33
CA PHE A 203 23.21 -15.68 -3.18
C PHE A 203 24.45 -16.49 -2.83
N ASP A 204 25.61 -15.85 -2.94
CA ASP A 204 26.83 -16.29 -2.27
C ASP A 204 26.75 -16.00 -0.76
N ASP A 205 27.76 -16.42 0.00
CA ASP A 205 27.78 -16.24 1.46
C ASP A 205 27.69 -14.77 1.88
N GLU A 206 28.33 -13.86 1.15
CA GLU A 206 28.31 -12.42 1.41
C GLU A 206 26.92 -11.83 1.14
N SER A 207 26.27 -12.21 0.04
CA SER A 207 24.91 -11.77 -0.27
C SER A 207 23.89 -12.36 0.70
N CYS A 208 24.11 -13.58 1.19
CA CYS A 208 23.32 -14.17 2.26
C CYS A 208 23.44 -13.34 3.54
N GLU A 209 24.66 -12.99 3.95
CA GLU A 209 24.92 -12.16 5.13
C GLU A 209 24.31 -10.76 5.00
N SER A 210 24.48 -10.10 3.86
CA SER A 210 23.86 -8.80 3.57
C SER A 210 22.33 -8.86 3.66
N THR A 211 21.72 -9.92 3.12
CA THR A 211 20.27 -10.13 3.21
C THR A 211 19.81 -10.37 4.64
N LEU A 212 20.55 -11.17 5.42
CA LEU A 212 20.26 -11.39 6.83
C LEU A 212 20.42 -10.11 7.65
N ASN A 213 21.43 -9.29 7.38
CA ASN A 213 21.62 -8.00 8.04
C ASN A 213 20.47 -7.02 7.72
N ALA A 214 20.03 -6.96 6.47
CA ALA A 214 18.86 -6.17 6.07
C ALA A 214 17.58 -6.65 6.77
N LEU A 215 17.39 -7.97 6.88
CA LEU A 215 16.30 -8.57 7.64
C LEU A 215 16.38 -8.19 9.12
N THR A 216 17.54 -8.34 9.77
CA THR A 216 17.77 -8.01 11.17
C THR A 216 17.39 -6.56 11.45
N ARG A 217 17.91 -5.59 10.67
CA ARG A 217 17.55 -4.16 10.83
C ARG A 217 16.05 -3.90 10.64
N SER A 218 15.42 -4.58 9.66
CA SER A 218 13.98 -4.46 9.45
C SER A 218 13.18 -5.03 10.62
N MET A 219 13.65 -6.11 11.24
CA MET A 219 13.02 -6.73 12.40
C MET A 219 13.20 -5.88 13.65
N GLU A 220 14.40 -5.38 13.92
CA GLU A 220 14.71 -4.49 15.04
C GLU A 220 13.83 -3.25 15.03
N LYS A 221 13.71 -2.58 13.87
CA LYS A 221 12.86 -1.39 13.73
C LYS A 221 11.39 -1.69 14.00
N GLU A 222 10.91 -2.87 13.61
CA GLU A 222 9.54 -3.30 13.87
C GLU A 222 9.32 -3.69 15.33
N ILE A 223 10.31 -4.35 15.96
CA ILE A 223 10.32 -4.67 17.38
C ILE A 223 10.30 -3.37 18.21
N GLU A 224 11.22 -2.45 17.95
CA GLU A 224 11.31 -1.14 18.62
C GLU A 224 10.00 -0.36 18.51
N LYS A 225 9.36 -0.40 17.35
CA LYS A 225 8.05 0.25 17.16
C LYS A 225 6.96 -0.39 18.02
N ILE A 226 6.91 -1.72 18.12
CA ILE A 226 5.91 -2.41 18.94
C ILE A 226 6.22 -2.20 20.42
N GLU A 227 7.49 -2.30 20.83
CA GLU A 227 7.95 -2.00 22.18
C GLU A 227 7.61 -0.57 22.58
N GLY A 228 7.89 0.41 21.72
CA GLY A 228 7.52 1.80 21.96
C GLY A 228 6.01 2.02 22.09
N LEU A 229 5.18 1.22 21.42
CA LEU A 229 3.73 1.24 21.62
C LEU A 229 3.32 0.61 22.96
N VAL A 230 3.95 -0.50 23.35
CA VAL A 230 3.60 -1.25 24.57
C VAL A 230 4.12 -0.56 25.84
N VAL A 231 5.35 -0.04 25.80
CA VAL A 231 6.04 0.58 26.94
C VAL A 231 5.57 2.02 27.14
N ASN A 232 5.41 2.80 26.07
CA ASN A 232 4.95 4.20 26.18
C ASN A 232 3.42 4.32 26.17
N ALA A 233 2.69 3.22 26.29
CA ALA A 233 1.24 3.26 26.52
C ALA A 233 0.94 3.75 27.94
N GLU A 234 1.18 5.04 28.19
CA GLU A 234 0.49 5.82 29.22
C GLU A 234 -1.02 5.96 28.90
N THR A 235 -1.43 5.54 27.71
CA THR A 235 -2.82 5.48 27.26
C THR A 235 -3.24 4.04 27.10
N ASP A 236 -4.34 3.70 27.74
CA ASP A 236 -5.03 2.41 27.76
C ASP A 236 -5.15 1.82 26.34
N LEU A 237 -4.16 1.02 25.92
CA LEU A 237 -4.21 0.31 24.65
C LEU A 237 -5.32 -0.73 24.77
N GLY A 238 -6.50 -0.41 24.25
CA GLY A 238 -7.63 -1.32 24.28
C GLY A 238 -7.26 -2.70 23.72
N LYS A 239 -7.87 -3.75 24.26
CA LYS A 239 -7.62 -5.17 23.95
C LYS A 239 -7.39 -5.47 22.46
N ARG A 240 -8.21 -4.86 21.59
CA ARG A 240 -8.11 -5.02 20.13
C ARG A 240 -6.78 -4.53 19.54
N ALA A 241 -6.22 -3.44 20.08
CA ALA A 241 -4.94 -2.91 19.65
C ALA A 241 -3.80 -3.87 20.05
N LEU A 242 -3.84 -4.38 21.29
CA LEU A 242 -2.88 -5.38 21.78
C LEU A 242 -2.95 -6.69 20.97
N ASP A 243 -4.16 -7.19 20.69
CA ASP A 243 -4.36 -8.37 19.82
C ASP A 243 -3.79 -8.17 18.42
N THR A 244 -3.85 -6.93 17.90
CA THR A 244 -3.28 -6.57 16.60
C THR A 244 -1.76 -6.63 16.64
N GLN A 245 -1.13 -6.12 17.70
CA GLN A 245 0.32 -6.23 17.88
C GLN A 245 0.77 -7.68 18.08
N LEU A 246 0.02 -8.49 18.83
CA LEU A 246 0.31 -9.91 19.02
C LEU A 246 0.31 -10.68 17.69
N LYS A 247 -0.66 -10.40 16.81
CA LYS A 247 -0.69 -10.96 15.44
C LYS A 247 0.52 -10.50 14.63
N ARG A 248 0.96 -9.24 14.80
CA ARG A 248 2.16 -8.71 14.14
C ARG A 248 3.41 -9.44 14.60
N VAL A 249 3.61 -9.64 15.90
CA VAL A 249 4.75 -10.41 16.46
C VAL A 249 4.77 -11.85 15.95
N LYS A 250 3.63 -12.53 15.91
CA LYS A 250 3.52 -13.88 15.30
C LYS A 250 3.94 -13.90 13.83
N THR A 251 3.60 -12.85 13.09
CA THR A 251 4.00 -12.68 11.68
C THR A 251 5.51 -12.50 11.55
N LEU A 252 6.12 -11.66 12.41
CA LEU A 252 7.57 -11.48 12.46
C LEU A 252 8.30 -12.79 12.82
N LYS A 253 7.82 -13.54 13.82
CA LYS A 253 8.36 -14.87 14.18
C LYS A 253 8.32 -15.83 12.99
N GLY A 254 7.19 -15.90 12.29
CA GLY A 254 7.05 -16.73 11.09
C GLY A 254 8.04 -16.36 10.00
N ARG A 255 8.24 -15.05 9.76
CA ARG A 255 9.21 -14.54 8.80
C ARG A 255 10.65 -14.86 9.21
N THR A 256 11.04 -14.64 10.47
CA THR A 256 12.37 -15.00 10.99
C THR A 256 12.65 -16.49 10.81
N MET A 257 11.73 -17.37 11.23
CA MET A 257 11.87 -18.82 11.07
C MET A 257 12.01 -19.26 9.60
N TRP A 258 11.31 -18.57 8.70
CA TRP A 258 11.38 -18.86 7.27
C TRP A 258 12.78 -18.55 6.72
N TYR A 259 13.32 -17.39 7.08
CA TYR A 259 14.67 -16.96 6.69
C TYR A 259 15.78 -17.81 7.32
N GLU A 260 15.63 -18.19 8.59
CA GLU A 260 16.57 -19.12 9.24
C GLU A 260 16.68 -20.44 8.48
N LYS A 261 15.54 -20.97 8.01
CA LYS A 261 15.49 -22.20 7.20
C LYS A 261 16.07 -21.99 5.81
N MET A 262 15.78 -20.86 5.18
CA MET A 262 16.28 -20.56 3.83
C MET A 262 17.81 -20.49 3.79
N TYR A 263 18.42 -19.81 4.76
CA TYR A 263 19.86 -19.59 4.82
C TYR A 263 20.60 -20.58 5.73
N ASN A 264 19.88 -21.49 6.38
CA ASN A 264 20.41 -22.43 7.39
C ASN A 264 21.25 -21.74 8.47
N LYS A 265 20.87 -20.53 8.86
CA LYS A 265 21.55 -19.70 9.88
C LYS A 265 20.54 -19.31 10.95
N LYS A 266 20.95 -19.31 12.21
CA LYS A 266 20.10 -18.92 13.35
C LYS A 266 20.19 -17.42 13.61
N LEU A 267 19.04 -16.77 13.77
CA LEU A 267 18.89 -15.37 14.12
C LEU A 267 18.48 -15.30 15.60
N LYS A 268 19.43 -15.67 16.47
CA LYS A 268 19.16 -15.89 17.90
C LYS A 268 18.60 -14.64 18.58
N ASP A 269 19.26 -13.50 18.38
CA ASP A 269 18.93 -12.25 19.05
C ASP A 269 17.50 -11.80 18.69
N ILE A 270 17.17 -11.77 17.40
CA ILE A 270 15.81 -11.45 16.92
C ILE A 270 14.77 -12.45 17.46
N THR A 271 15.11 -13.74 17.47
CA THR A 271 14.20 -14.79 17.96
C THR A 271 13.92 -14.62 19.45
N GLU A 272 14.92 -14.25 20.23
CA GLU A 272 14.81 -13.98 21.66
C GLU A 272 14.01 -12.71 21.93
N SER A 273 14.31 -11.59 21.26
CA SER A 273 13.54 -10.35 21.38
C SER A 273 12.06 -10.55 21.04
N LEU A 274 11.76 -11.26 19.95
CA LEU A 274 10.38 -11.60 19.58
C LEU A 274 9.69 -12.51 20.60
N LYS A 275 10.44 -13.38 21.30
CA LYS A 275 9.91 -14.24 22.36
C LYS A 275 9.55 -13.43 23.59
N ILE A 276 10.42 -12.52 24.01
CA ILE A 276 10.17 -11.60 25.13
C ILE A 276 8.93 -10.75 24.83
N LEU A 277 8.90 -10.10 23.66
CA LEU A 277 7.81 -9.22 23.26
C LEU A 277 6.45 -9.93 23.16
N ASP A 278 6.43 -11.17 22.66
CA ASP A 278 5.22 -12.01 22.64
C ASP A 278 4.72 -12.33 24.05
N GLY A 279 5.64 -12.65 24.98
CA GLY A 279 5.31 -12.87 26.39
C GLY A 279 4.70 -11.62 27.04
N THR A 280 5.32 -10.46 26.83
CA THR A 280 4.82 -9.17 27.34
C THR A 280 3.42 -8.86 26.80
N LEU A 281 3.18 -9.03 25.51
CA LEU A 281 1.88 -8.77 24.89
C LEU A 281 0.80 -9.72 25.38
N VAL A 282 1.10 -11.01 25.57
CA VAL A 282 0.14 -11.99 26.11
C VAL A 282 -0.29 -11.61 27.52
N LEU A 283 0.64 -11.19 28.38
CA LEU A 283 0.34 -10.71 29.73
C LEU A 283 -0.53 -9.44 29.68
N ALA A 284 -0.17 -8.47 28.82
CA ALA A 284 -0.95 -7.24 28.67
C ALA A 284 -2.40 -7.50 28.21
N VAL A 285 -2.59 -8.40 27.24
CA VAL A 285 -3.94 -8.80 26.79
C VAL A 285 -4.73 -9.49 27.90
N GLY A 286 -4.09 -10.35 28.69
CA GLY A 286 -4.72 -11.05 29.82
C GLY A 286 -5.18 -10.08 30.92
N ASN A 287 -4.35 -9.08 31.24
CA ASN A 287 -4.68 -8.06 32.23
C ASN A 287 -5.83 -7.17 31.76
N ALA A 288 -5.80 -6.71 30.50
CA ALA A 288 -6.89 -5.92 29.92
C ALA A 288 -8.22 -6.69 29.90
N ALA A 289 -8.19 -8.01 29.65
CA ALA A 289 -9.39 -8.84 29.68
C ALA A 289 -9.96 -9.10 31.08
N SER A 290 -9.20 -8.83 32.14
CA SER A 290 -9.63 -9.01 33.53
C SER A 290 -10.16 -7.71 34.17
N ALA A 291 -9.97 -6.58 33.50
CA ALA A 291 -10.43 -5.26 33.94
C ALA A 291 -11.79 -4.84 33.34
N ASP A 292 -12.23 -5.52 32.28
CA ASP A 292 -13.58 -5.45 31.67
C ASP A 292 -14.57 -6.38 32.39
#